data_AF-A0A971Y034-F1
#
_entry.id   AF-A0A971Y034-F1
#
_cell.length_a   1.000
_cell.length_b   1.000
_cell.length_c   1.000
_cell.angle_alpha   90.00
_cell.angle_beta   90.00
_cell.angle_gamma   90.00
#
_symmetry.space_group_name_H-M   'P 1'
#
loop_
_entity.id
_entity.type
_entity.pdbx_description
1 polymer ?
#
loop_
_entity_poly.entity_id
_entity_poly.type
_entity_poly.pdbx_seq_one_letter_code
_entity_poly.pdbx_strand_id
1 'polypeptide(L)'
;MQLKIGNINITDIQFGKETKVEKGVLYVNKEQVMAAVADERLTNITLELARPGESVRIMPVKDVIEPRLKIEGNGGVFPGFVNKVDMVGSGTTLVLRGAAVVTAGSIVGFQEGIIDMSGPGADYTPFSKLNNLVVVCEAAEGLSQHEHEAAVRMVGFKAAACLAEAARNAKVDSWEEYQHLNLYEGMKQYPDLPRVAYVYMLQTQGLLHDTYVYGVDAKRILPTLMSPTEMMDGAIVSGNCVSACDKNTTYHHLNNPIIKDLYERHGKDLNFVGVIITNENVTLADKQRSSNFTAKLAAMLALDGAIISQEGFGQALCYRFAGSRGAGGENN
;
A
#
# COMPACT_ATOMS: atom_id res chain seq x y z
N MET A 1 -18.39 -3.80 -5.61
CA MET A 1 -17.55 -3.91 -4.41
C MET A 1 -17.91 -2.77 -3.49
N GLN A 2 -18.28 -3.09 -2.25
CA GLN A 2 -18.61 -2.09 -1.23
C GLN A 2 -17.70 -2.34 -0.04
N LEU A 3 -16.86 -1.37 0.29
CA LEU A 3 -15.90 -1.45 1.38
C LEU A 3 -16.21 -0.39 2.43
N LYS A 4 -16.33 -0.83 3.68
CA LYS A 4 -16.48 0.03 4.84
C LYS A 4 -15.20 0.02 5.66
N ILE A 5 -14.62 1.19 5.88
CA ILE A 5 -13.40 1.37 6.67
C ILE A 5 -13.78 2.00 8.01
N GLY A 6 -13.50 1.29 9.11
CA GLY A 6 -13.69 1.79 10.47
C GLY A 6 -12.38 2.29 11.06
N ASN A 7 -12.22 3.61 11.20
CA ASN A 7 -11.03 4.20 11.79
C ASN A 7 -11.14 4.22 13.32
N ILE A 8 -10.14 3.65 13.99
CA ILE A 8 -9.93 3.73 15.43
C ILE A 8 -8.69 4.59 15.64
N ASN A 9 -8.85 5.73 16.29
CA ASN A 9 -7.79 6.72 16.46
C ASN A 9 -6.84 6.30 17.58
N ILE A 10 -5.55 6.18 17.24
CA ILE A 10 -4.47 5.87 18.15
C ILE A 10 -3.64 7.12 18.38
N THR A 11 -3.64 7.59 19.63
CA THR A 11 -2.91 8.77 20.08
C THR A 11 -1.60 8.43 20.78
N ASP A 12 -1.45 7.20 21.28
CA ASP A 12 -0.23 6.73 21.94
C ASP A 12 -0.06 5.21 21.76
N ILE A 13 1.17 4.71 21.92
CA ILE A 13 1.53 3.29 21.90
C ILE A 13 2.40 2.95 23.11
N GLN A 14 2.09 1.84 23.78
CA GLN A 14 2.80 1.41 24.98
C GLN A 14 2.97 -0.10 25.01
N PHE A 15 4.04 -0.58 25.64
CA PHE A 15 4.12 -2.00 25.98
C PHE A 15 3.20 -2.31 27.16
N GLY A 16 2.53 -3.45 27.11
CA GLY A 16 1.58 -3.87 28.13
C GLY A 16 1.52 -5.39 28.26
N LYS A 17 0.69 -5.87 29.19
CA LYS A 17 0.44 -7.31 29.40
C LYS A 17 -0.42 -7.94 28.31
N GLU A 18 -1.21 -7.14 27.60
CA GLU A 18 -2.16 -7.59 26.59
C GLU A 18 -2.15 -6.63 25.41
N THR A 19 -2.35 -7.16 24.21
CA THR A 19 -2.49 -6.34 22.99
C THR A 19 -3.94 -5.88 22.87
N LYS A 20 -4.19 -4.58 23.06
CA LYS A 20 -5.53 -3.99 23.07
C LYS A 20 -5.50 -2.49 22.82
N VAL A 21 -6.63 -1.93 22.38
CA VAL A 21 -6.84 -0.48 22.35
C VAL A 21 -7.69 -0.07 23.56
N GLU A 22 -7.20 0.90 24.33
CA GLU A 22 -7.96 1.47 25.45
C GLU A 22 -7.73 2.98 25.50
N LYS A 23 -8.83 3.75 25.41
CA LYS A 23 -8.83 5.23 25.47
C LYS A 23 -7.82 5.89 24.49
N GLY A 24 -7.72 5.35 23.28
CA GLY A 24 -6.79 5.85 22.23
C GLY A 24 -5.34 5.38 22.39
N VAL A 25 -5.02 4.58 23.40
CA VAL A 25 -3.69 3.98 23.57
C VAL A 25 -3.69 2.56 23.02
N LEU A 26 -2.74 2.27 22.12
CA LEU A 26 -2.46 0.91 21.66
C LEU A 26 -1.46 0.25 22.61
N TYR A 27 -1.95 -0.65 23.45
CA TYR A 27 -1.10 -1.52 24.27
C TYR A 27 -0.63 -2.70 23.43
N VAL A 28 0.66 -3.02 23.52
CA VAL A 28 1.32 -4.10 22.77
C VAL A 28 1.91 -5.11 23.74
N ASN A 29 1.46 -6.37 23.67
CA ASN A 29 2.12 -7.47 24.35
C ASN A 29 3.37 -7.90 23.54
N LYS A 30 4.55 -7.72 24.13
CA LYS A 30 5.83 -8.07 23.49
C LYS A 30 5.91 -9.54 23.13
N GLU A 31 5.56 -10.43 24.06
CA GLU A 31 5.66 -11.89 23.87
C GLU A 31 4.76 -12.36 22.74
N GLN A 32 3.55 -11.81 22.65
CA GLN A 32 2.60 -12.11 21.58
C GLN A 32 3.15 -11.70 20.22
N VAL A 33 3.69 -10.48 20.10
CA VAL A 33 4.27 -10.01 18.83
C VAL A 33 5.52 -10.83 18.49
N MET A 34 6.42 -11.06 19.45
CA MET A 34 7.63 -11.88 19.27
C MET A 34 7.30 -13.29 18.78
N ALA A 35 6.26 -13.92 19.34
CA ALA A 35 5.78 -15.23 18.88
C ALA A 35 5.20 -15.17 17.45
N ALA A 36 4.46 -14.11 17.12
CA ALA A 36 3.87 -13.94 15.79
C ALA A 36 4.91 -13.71 14.69
N VAL A 37 6.01 -12.99 15.00
CA VAL A 37 7.07 -12.65 14.05
C VAL A 37 8.20 -13.67 13.98
N ALA A 38 8.17 -14.73 14.78
CA ALA A 38 9.20 -15.76 14.78
C ALA A 38 9.43 -16.31 13.35
N ASP A 39 10.70 -16.39 12.97
CA ASP A 39 11.16 -16.88 11.67
C ASP A 39 12.59 -17.39 11.82
N GLU A 40 12.85 -18.65 11.45
CA GLU A 40 14.16 -19.29 11.60
C GLU A 40 15.26 -18.66 10.74
N ARG A 41 14.86 -17.89 9.71
CA ARG A 41 15.78 -17.17 8.82
C ARG A 41 16.28 -15.86 9.45
N LEU A 42 15.72 -15.45 10.58
CA LEU A 42 16.05 -14.19 11.25
C LEU A 42 16.55 -14.43 12.67
N THR A 43 17.45 -13.56 13.10
CA THR A 43 18.06 -13.55 14.43
C THR A 43 17.87 -12.19 15.08
N ASN A 44 18.10 -12.11 16.39
CA ASN A 44 18.13 -10.87 17.18
C ASN A 44 16.90 -9.97 16.97
N ILE A 45 15.71 -10.57 16.87
CA ILE A 45 14.48 -9.80 16.71
C ILE A 45 14.22 -9.00 18.01
N THR A 46 14.09 -7.68 17.90
CA THR A 46 13.73 -6.79 19.01
C THR A 46 12.56 -5.89 18.64
N LEU A 47 11.84 -5.44 19.67
CA LEU A 47 10.68 -4.56 19.54
C LEU A 47 10.94 -3.27 20.28
N GLU A 48 10.82 -2.16 19.56
CA GLU A 48 10.95 -0.80 20.09
C GLU A 48 9.71 0.03 19.78
N LEU A 49 9.49 1.09 20.55
CA LEU A 49 8.42 2.05 20.32
C LEU A 49 9.04 3.41 20.01
N ALA A 50 8.46 4.10 19.04
CA ALA A 50 8.85 5.46 18.69
C ALA A 50 7.59 6.29 18.51
N ARG A 51 7.41 7.28 19.38
CA ARG A 51 6.24 8.17 19.41
C ARG A 51 6.56 9.51 18.76
N PRO A 52 5.54 10.23 18.24
CA PRO A 52 5.74 11.56 17.70
C PRO A 52 6.42 12.51 18.70
N GLY A 53 7.48 13.20 18.25
CA GLY A 53 8.22 14.17 19.06
C GLY A 53 9.35 13.58 19.92
N GLU A 54 9.51 12.26 20.01
CA GLU A 54 10.65 11.67 20.71
C GLU A 54 11.97 11.96 19.97
N SER A 55 13.07 12.09 20.72
CA SER A 55 14.41 12.31 20.16
C SER A 55 15.02 10.99 19.65
N VAL A 56 14.34 10.34 18.71
CA VAL A 56 14.67 9.03 18.17
C VAL A 56 14.74 9.10 16.65
N ARG A 57 15.74 8.39 16.08
CA ARG A 57 15.88 8.13 14.65
C ARG A 57 15.72 6.64 14.40
N ILE A 58 14.81 6.27 13.51
CA ILE A 58 14.66 4.89 13.05
C ILE A 58 15.44 4.75 11.74
N MET A 59 16.42 3.85 11.72
CA MET A 59 17.17 3.52 10.52
C MET A 59 17.84 2.14 10.66
N PRO A 60 18.08 1.44 9.54
CA PRO A 60 17.52 1.72 8.22
C PRO A 60 16.09 1.15 8.09
N VAL A 61 15.19 1.90 7.45
CA VAL A 61 13.77 1.55 7.31
C VAL A 61 13.49 0.77 6.03
N LYS A 62 12.94 -0.44 6.19
CA LYS A 62 12.53 -1.33 5.08
C LYS A 62 11.13 -1.01 4.59
N ASP A 63 10.13 -1.06 5.47
CA ASP A 63 8.74 -0.77 5.13
C ASP A 63 8.00 -0.15 6.33
N VAL A 64 6.91 0.54 6.03
CA VAL A 64 5.98 1.07 7.02
C VAL A 64 4.59 0.56 6.68
N ILE A 65 3.90 -0.04 7.64
CA ILE A 65 2.67 -0.79 7.42
C ILE A 65 1.61 -0.31 8.42
N GLU A 66 0.43 0.07 7.92
CA GLU A 66 -0.70 0.40 8.79
C GLU A 66 -1.41 -0.89 9.26
N PRO A 67 -1.59 -1.12 10.57
CA PRO A 67 -2.35 -2.27 11.05
C PRO A 67 -3.82 -2.16 10.66
N ARG A 68 -4.30 -3.14 9.90
CA ARG A 68 -5.71 -3.23 9.46
C ARG A 68 -6.26 -4.63 9.69
N LEU A 69 -7.50 -4.71 10.16
CA LEU A 69 -8.20 -5.94 10.46
C LEU A 69 -9.48 -6.05 9.65
N LYS A 70 -9.57 -7.06 8.79
CA LYS A 70 -10.82 -7.37 8.11
C LYS A 70 -11.74 -8.17 9.04
N ILE A 71 -12.96 -7.70 9.26
CA ILE A 71 -13.95 -8.34 10.14
C ILE A 71 -15.17 -8.87 9.39
N GLU A 72 -15.38 -8.45 8.14
CA GLU A 72 -16.48 -8.87 7.29
C GLU A 72 -16.03 -8.88 5.82
N GLY A 73 -16.58 -9.79 5.02
CA GLY A 73 -16.24 -9.99 3.61
C GLY A 73 -15.27 -11.15 3.39
N ASN A 74 -14.82 -11.29 2.15
CA ASN A 74 -13.91 -12.36 1.75
C ASN A 74 -12.45 -12.04 2.13
N GLY A 75 -11.65 -13.09 2.32
CA GLY A 75 -10.22 -12.97 2.60
C GLY A 75 -9.85 -12.22 3.89
N GLY A 76 -8.62 -11.74 3.93
CA GLY A 76 -8.06 -10.89 4.98
C GLY A 76 -7.03 -9.93 4.39
N VAL A 77 -6.62 -8.92 5.16
CA VAL A 77 -5.65 -7.92 4.69
C VAL A 77 -4.31 -8.57 4.32
N PHE A 78 -3.66 -8.11 3.26
CA PHE A 78 -2.43 -8.69 2.68
C PHE A 78 -2.63 -10.15 2.18
N PRO A 79 -3.56 -10.37 1.25
CA PRO A 79 -3.82 -11.68 0.67
C PRO A 79 -2.59 -12.21 -0.08
N GLY A 80 -2.28 -13.49 0.13
CA GLY A 80 -1.07 -14.13 -0.43
C GLY A 80 0.18 -13.97 0.43
N PHE A 81 0.10 -13.27 1.57
CA PHE A 81 1.16 -13.16 2.56
C PHE A 81 0.75 -13.76 3.89
N VAL A 82 0.17 -12.95 4.79
CA VAL A 82 -0.31 -13.40 6.11
C VAL A 82 -1.68 -14.06 6.04
N ASN A 83 -2.44 -13.79 4.98
CA ASN A 83 -3.73 -14.40 4.69
C ASN A 83 -3.68 -15.21 3.39
N LYS A 84 -4.56 -16.21 3.26
CA LYS A 84 -4.72 -16.97 2.02
C LYS A 84 -5.09 -16.03 0.86
N VAL A 85 -4.72 -16.43 -0.36
CA VAL A 85 -5.09 -15.69 -1.57
C VAL A 85 -6.61 -15.78 -1.75
N ASP A 86 -7.28 -14.64 -1.64
CA ASP A 86 -8.70 -14.44 -1.90
C ASP A 86 -8.93 -12.98 -2.31
N MET A 87 -10.03 -12.69 -2.98
CA MET A 87 -10.36 -11.33 -3.43
C MET A 87 -10.76 -10.45 -2.25
N VAL A 88 -10.09 -9.31 -2.10
CA VAL A 88 -10.36 -8.33 -1.05
C VAL A 88 -11.02 -7.07 -1.63
N GLY A 89 -11.27 -6.03 -0.83
CA GLY A 89 -11.87 -4.78 -1.31
C GLY A 89 -13.40 -4.71 -1.18
N SER A 90 -14.02 -5.64 -0.44
CA SER A 90 -15.45 -5.58 -0.07
C SER A 90 -15.67 -6.06 1.37
N GLY A 91 -16.74 -5.61 2.03
CA GLY A 91 -17.03 -5.90 3.43
C GLY A 91 -16.52 -4.80 4.36
N THR A 92 -16.05 -5.17 5.56
CA THR A 92 -15.68 -4.23 6.61
C THR A 92 -14.26 -4.46 7.10
N THR A 93 -13.44 -3.40 7.09
CA THR A 93 -12.05 -3.39 7.53
C THR A 93 -11.84 -2.31 8.59
N LEU A 94 -11.34 -2.70 9.76
CA LEU A 94 -10.97 -1.79 10.85
C LEU A 94 -9.51 -1.35 10.70
N VAL A 95 -9.21 -0.11 11.06
CA VAL A 95 -7.89 0.50 10.90
C VAL A 95 -7.45 1.14 12.21
N LEU A 96 -6.24 0.80 12.67
CA LEU A 96 -5.60 1.46 13.81
C LEU A 96 -4.93 2.77 13.33
N ARG A 97 -5.75 3.79 13.09
CA ARG A 97 -5.33 5.06 12.50
C ARG A 97 -4.40 5.81 13.45
N GLY A 98 -3.24 6.23 12.96
CA GLY A 98 -2.23 6.91 13.79
C GLY A 98 -1.19 5.96 14.40
N ALA A 99 -1.26 4.67 14.09
CA ALA A 99 -0.23 3.68 14.41
C ALA A 99 0.37 3.07 13.15
N ALA A 100 1.63 2.63 13.22
CA ALA A 100 2.27 1.86 12.17
C ALA A 100 3.26 0.83 12.73
N VAL A 101 3.49 -0.22 11.94
CA VAL A 101 4.62 -1.13 12.10
C VAL A 101 5.72 -0.69 11.16
N VAL A 102 6.92 -0.50 11.69
CA VAL A 102 8.12 -0.17 10.92
C VAL A 102 9.07 -1.35 10.99
N THR A 103 9.45 -1.91 9.84
CA THR A 103 10.51 -2.91 9.79
C THR A 103 11.87 -2.23 9.60
N ALA A 104 12.83 -2.61 10.42
CA ALA A 104 14.19 -2.06 10.40
C ALA A 104 15.23 -3.14 10.74
N GLY A 105 16.51 -2.80 10.64
CA GLY A 105 17.62 -3.67 11.04
C GLY A 105 18.62 -3.89 9.92
N SER A 106 19.22 -5.08 9.86
CA SER A 106 20.16 -5.42 8.79
C SER A 106 19.37 -5.74 7.52
N ILE A 107 19.26 -4.81 6.57
CA ILE A 107 18.57 -5.06 5.28
C ILE A 107 19.61 -5.32 4.17
N VAL A 108 19.18 -5.86 3.03
CA VAL A 108 20.04 -6.07 1.86
C VAL A 108 20.34 -4.74 1.17
N GLY A 109 21.61 -4.49 0.85
CA GLY A 109 22.04 -3.36 0.00
C GLY A 109 22.28 -2.05 0.75
N PHE A 110 22.56 -0.97 0.01
CA PHE A 110 22.73 0.38 0.55
C PHE A 110 21.38 0.98 0.95
N GLN A 111 21.31 1.66 2.10
CA GLN A 111 20.04 2.01 2.74
C GLN A 111 20.01 3.43 3.26
N GLU A 112 19.09 4.22 2.70
CA GLU A 112 18.87 5.62 3.06
C GLU A 112 17.56 5.84 3.84
N GLY A 113 16.81 4.75 4.13
CA GLY A 113 15.53 4.83 4.84
C GLY A 113 15.70 5.34 6.26
N ILE A 114 15.31 6.59 6.50
CA ILE A 114 15.39 7.26 7.80
C ILE A 114 14.02 7.82 8.18
N ILE A 115 13.63 7.62 9.44
CA ILE A 115 12.53 8.35 10.06
C ILE A 115 13.07 9.05 11.30
N ASP A 116 13.15 10.37 11.23
CA ASP A 116 13.37 11.21 12.40
C ASP A 116 12.03 11.47 13.08
N MET A 117 11.92 11.18 14.38
CA MET A 117 10.68 11.41 15.14
C MET A 117 10.57 12.84 15.67
N SER A 118 11.66 13.61 15.64
CA SER A 118 11.72 15.03 16.02
C SER A 118 12.79 15.78 15.23
N GLY A 119 12.81 17.11 15.38
CA GLY A 119 13.72 17.98 14.63
C GLY A 119 13.32 18.15 13.15
N PRO A 120 14.16 18.81 12.34
CA PRO A 120 13.82 19.17 10.96
C PRO A 120 13.53 17.96 10.04
N GLY A 121 14.17 16.81 10.29
CA GLY A 121 13.96 15.59 9.52
C GLY A 121 12.54 15.03 9.66
N ALA A 122 11.88 15.29 10.79
CA ALA A 122 10.55 14.77 11.06
C ALA A 122 9.48 15.31 10.10
N ASP A 123 9.66 16.52 9.56
CA ASP A 123 8.67 17.12 8.67
C ASP A 123 8.73 16.57 7.23
N TYR A 124 9.80 15.84 6.89
CA TYR A 124 9.97 15.21 5.57
C TYR A 124 9.35 13.82 5.45
N THR A 125 8.77 13.29 6.52
CA THR A 125 8.13 11.97 6.51
C THR A 125 6.82 12.00 7.28
N PRO A 126 5.72 11.44 6.73
CA PRO A 126 4.46 11.35 7.46
C PRO A 126 4.57 10.39 8.66
N PHE A 127 5.54 9.47 8.65
CA PHE A 127 5.68 8.43 9.66
C PHE A 127 6.20 8.96 11.01
N SER A 128 6.79 10.15 11.05
CA SER A 128 7.17 10.84 12.29
C SER A 128 5.96 11.26 13.13
N LYS A 129 4.79 11.38 12.49
CA LYS A 129 3.52 11.76 13.14
C LYS A 129 2.70 10.53 13.57
N LEU A 130 3.23 9.32 13.38
CA LEU A 130 2.60 8.07 13.78
C LEU A 130 3.22 7.51 15.06
N ASN A 131 2.42 6.72 15.78
CA ASN A 131 2.88 5.88 16.88
C ASN A 131 3.43 4.56 16.30
N ASN A 132 4.76 4.44 16.28
CA ASN A 132 5.43 3.35 15.58
C ASN A 132 5.81 2.21 16.54
N LEU A 133 5.43 0.98 16.19
CA LEU A 133 6.11 -0.23 16.65
C LEU A 133 7.23 -0.55 15.66
N VAL A 134 8.47 -0.48 16.12
CA VAL A 134 9.65 -0.82 15.31
C VAL A 134 10.01 -2.27 15.58
N VAL A 135 10.05 -3.09 14.52
CA VAL A 135 10.55 -4.46 14.56
C VAL A 135 11.93 -4.47 13.93
N VAL A 136 12.94 -4.64 14.77
CA VAL A 136 14.34 -4.72 14.34
C VAL A 136 14.73 -6.18 14.25
N CYS A 137 15.32 -6.59 13.13
CA CYS A 137 15.81 -7.96 12.96
C CYS A 137 17.10 -8.03 12.16
N GLU A 138 17.80 -9.16 12.30
CA GLU A 138 19.02 -9.47 11.55
C GLU A 138 18.80 -10.75 10.75
N ALA A 139 19.50 -10.90 9.62
CA ALA A 139 19.50 -12.12 8.85
C ALA A 139 20.37 -13.20 9.52
N ALA A 140 19.91 -14.44 9.50
CA ALA A 140 20.76 -15.58 9.81
C ALA A 140 21.93 -15.68 8.81
N GLU A 141 23.06 -16.23 9.27
CA GLU A 141 24.25 -16.40 8.45
C GLU A 141 23.98 -17.33 7.24
N GLY A 142 24.52 -16.98 6.07
CA GLY A 142 24.41 -17.78 4.85
C GLY A 142 23.09 -17.66 4.09
N LEU A 143 22.15 -16.83 4.55
CA LEU A 143 20.87 -16.60 3.88
C LEU A 143 21.06 -15.86 2.55
N SER A 144 20.37 -16.30 1.49
CA SER A 144 20.42 -15.58 0.21
C SER A 144 19.76 -14.21 0.32
N GLN A 145 20.16 -13.25 -0.53
CA GLN A 145 19.58 -11.91 -0.51
C GLN A 145 18.05 -11.91 -0.75
N HIS A 146 17.55 -12.83 -1.58
CA HIS A 146 16.11 -12.98 -1.83
C HIS A 146 15.36 -13.52 -0.61
N GLU A 147 15.91 -14.54 0.05
CA GLU A 147 15.28 -15.10 1.25
C GLU A 147 15.31 -14.13 2.42
N HIS A 148 16.40 -13.38 2.55
CA HIS A 148 16.55 -12.32 3.54
C HIS A 148 15.45 -11.25 3.37
N GLU A 149 15.33 -10.68 2.17
CA GLU A 149 14.34 -9.64 1.92
C GLU A 149 12.91 -10.16 2.16
N ALA A 150 12.61 -11.38 1.70
CA ALA A 150 11.31 -12.01 1.94
C ALA A 150 11.03 -12.25 3.43
N ALA A 151 12.03 -12.65 4.21
CA ALA A 151 11.88 -12.88 5.65
C ALA A 151 11.56 -11.60 6.41
N VAL A 152 12.32 -10.52 6.18
CA VAL A 152 12.08 -9.22 6.83
C VAL A 152 10.70 -8.67 6.46
N ARG A 153 10.30 -8.80 5.19
CA ARG A 153 8.98 -8.35 4.74
C ARG A 153 7.86 -9.09 5.47
N MET A 154 7.98 -10.41 5.59
CA MET A 154 7.00 -11.23 6.30
C MET A 154 6.91 -10.87 7.79
N VAL A 155 8.01 -10.52 8.44
CA VAL A 155 7.99 -10.03 9.83
C VAL A 155 7.14 -8.77 9.98
N GLY A 156 7.27 -7.81 9.06
CA GLY A 156 6.44 -6.60 9.06
C GLY A 156 4.95 -6.92 8.94
N PHE A 157 4.57 -7.75 7.98
CA PHE A 157 3.16 -8.13 7.78
C PHE A 157 2.60 -8.94 8.96
N LYS A 158 3.39 -9.88 9.51
CA LYS A 158 3.01 -10.66 10.71
C LYS A 158 2.80 -9.76 11.91
N ALA A 159 3.70 -8.80 12.16
CA ALA A 159 3.54 -7.82 13.25
C ALA A 159 2.31 -6.93 13.03
N ALA A 160 2.09 -6.42 11.83
CA ALA A 160 0.94 -5.58 11.51
C ALA A 160 -0.39 -6.34 11.70
N ALA A 161 -0.46 -7.59 11.23
CA ALA A 161 -1.62 -8.45 11.44
C ALA A 161 -1.86 -8.76 12.92
N CYS A 162 -0.79 -9.02 13.68
CA CYS A 162 -0.86 -9.27 15.12
C CYS A 162 -1.41 -8.05 15.87
N LEU A 163 -0.90 -6.85 15.58
CA LEU A 163 -1.40 -5.61 16.18
C LEU A 163 -2.83 -5.30 15.78
N ALA A 164 -3.20 -5.57 14.52
CA ALA A 164 -4.53 -5.27 14.00
C ALA A 164 -5.65 -5.98 14.78
N GLU A 165 -5.37 -7.14 15.39
CA GLU A 165 -6.35 -7.83 16.26
C GLU A 165 -6.81 -6.98 17.46
N ALA A 166 -6.00 -6.00 17.91
CA ALA A 166 -6.41 -5.04 18.92
C ALA A 166 -7.65 -4.22 18.51
N ALA A 167 -7.90 -4.09 17.20
CA ALA A 167 -9.04 -3.37 16.65
C ALA A 167 -10.38 -4.09 16.85
N ARG A 168 -10.39 -5.43 16.98
CA ARG A 168 -11.61 -6.26 16.90
C ARG A 168 -12.70 -5.84 17.88
N ASN A 169 -12.30 -5.44 19.09
CA ASN A 169 -13.21 -5.04 20.17
C ASN A 169 -13.10 -3.54 20.50
N ALA A 170 -12.34 -2.77 19.71
CA ALA A 170 -12.16 -1.36 19.93
C ALA A 170 -13.37 -0.57 19.43
N LYS A 171 -13.67 0.55 20.07
CA LYS A 171 -14.69 1.48 19.58
C LYS A 171 -14.17 2.17 18.31
N VAL A 172 -14.94 2.10 17.24
CA VAL A 172 -14.68 2.83 16.00
C VAL A 172 -15.06 4.31 16.17
N ASP A 173 -14.15 5.21 15.81
CA ASP A 173 -14.32 6.66 15.96
C ASP A 173 -14.97 7.29 14.72
N SER A 174 -14.67 6.78 13.53
CA SER A 174 -15.29 7.24 12.28
C SER A 174 -15.38 6.13 11.24
N TRP A 175 -16.32 6.27 10.32
CA TRP A 175 -16.55 5.34 9.22
C TRP A 175 -16.37 6.04 7.88
N GLU A 176 -15.67 5.39 6.96
CA GLU A 176 -15.60 5.74 5.55
C GLU A 176 -16.23 4.62 4.73
N GLU A 177 -17.03 4.95 3.73
CA GLU A 177 -17.69 3.96 2.88
C GLU A 177 -17.36 4.22 1.41
N TYR A 178 -16.90 3.18 0.73
CA TYR A 178 -16.46 3.21 -0.65
C TYR A 178 -17.28 2.22 -1.48
N GLN A 179 -17.87 2.72 -2.56
CA GLN A 179 -18.59 1.90 -3.52
C GLN A 179 -17.85 1.94 -4.86
N HIS A 180 -17.46 0.76 -5.35
CA HIS A 180 -16.98 0.57 -6.70
C HIS A 180 -17.92 -0.38 -7.44
N LEU A 181 -18.64 0.13 -8.43
CA LEU A 181 -19.55 -0.69 -9.24
C LEU A 181 -18.79 -1.56 -10.24
N ASN A 182 -19.46 -2.57 -10.78
CA ASN A 182 -18.90 -3.28 -11.93
C ASN A 182 -18.82 -2.32 -13.14
N LEU A 183 -17.99 -2.69 -14.12
CA LEU A 183 -17.72 -1.83 -15.28
C LEU A 183 -18.99 -1.44 -16.04
N TYR A 184 -19.93 -2.37 -16.24
CA TYR A 184 -21.15 -2.11 -16.99
C TYR A 184 -22.03 -1.04 -16.34
N GLU A 185 -22.22 -1.11 -15.02
CA GLU A 185 -22.99 -0.13 -14.27
C GLU A 185 -22.21 1.18 -14.09
N GLY A 186 -20.93 1.09 -13.72
CA GLY A 186 -20.07 2.26 -13.50
C GLY A 186 -19.90 3.14 -14.74
N MET A 187 -19.79 2.54 -15.92
CA MET A 187 -19.69 3.29 -17.19
C MET A 187 -20.97 4.02 -17.58
N LYS A 188 -22.13 3.61 -17.05
CA LYS A 188 -23.42 4.27 -17.29
C LYS A 188 -23.72 5.38 -16.29
N GLN A 189 -23.00 5.42 -15.17
CA GLN A 189 -23.15 6.49 -14.22
C GLN A 189 -22.57 7.79 -14.78
N TYR A 190 -23.24 8.90 -14.46
CA TYR A 190 -22.79 10.25 -14.81
C TYR A 190 -22.40 10.39 -16.29
N PRO A 191 -23.33 10.14 -17.24
CA PRO A 191 -23.03 10.10 -18.68
C PRO A 191 -22.44 11.41 -19.22
N ASP A 192 -22.68 12.53 -18.53
CA ASP A 192 -22.20 13.87 -18.91
C ASP A 192 -20.83 14.22 -18.31
N LEU A 193 -20.27 13.38 -17.43
CA LEU A 193 -18.95 13.59 -16.82
C LEU A 193 -17.85 12.81 -17.56
N PRO A 194 -16.61 13.34 -17.63
CA PRO A 194 -15.50 12.62 -18.24
C PRO A 194 -15.18 11.35 -17.45
N ARG A 195 -15.03 10.22 -18.15
CA ARG A 195 -14.61 8.96 -17.54
C ARG A 195 -13.11 8.97 -17.33
N VAL A 196 -12.71 8.90 -16.07
CA VAL A 196 -11.31 8.98 -15.65
C VAL A 196 -10.92 7.68 -14.95
N ALA A 197 -9.78 7.12 -15.31
CA ALA A 197 -9.16 6.04 -14.55
C ALA A 197 -7.82 6.50 -13.96
N TYR A 198 -7.34 5.75 -12.98
CA TYR A 198 -5.99 5.90 -12.46
C TYR A 198 -5.09 4.81 -13.05
N VAL A 199 -4.02 5.20 -13.73
CA VAL A 199 -2.95 4.30 -14.15
C VAL A 199 -1.91 4.30 -13.04
N TYR A 200 -1.92 3.24 -12.24
CA TYR A 200 -1.02 3.07 -11.11
C TYR A 200 0.19 2.24 -11.56
N MET A 201 1.30 2.92 -11.83
CA MET A 201 2.56 2.27 -12.17
C MET A 201 3.24 1.76 -10.88
N LEU A 202 3.53 0.47 -10.84
CA LEU A 202 4.14 -0.22 -9.71
C LEU A 202 5.61 -0.51 -10.03
N GLN A 203 6.49 -0.21 -9.08
CA GLN A 203 7.92 -0.47 -9.24
C GLN A 203 8.20 -1.97 -9.36
N THR A 204 8.88 -2.37 -10.43
CA THR A 204 9.17 -3.79 -10.77
C THR A 204 10.51 -3.93 -11.49
N GLN A 205 11.58 -3.50 -10.82
CA GLN A 205 12.92 -3.40 -11.43
C GLN A 205 13.87 -4.53 -10.97
N GLY A 206 13.39 -5.46 -10.16
CA GLY A 206 14.18 -6.56 -9.60
C GLY A 206 14.30 -6.48 -8.09
N LEU A 207 15.18 -7.30 -7.53
CA LEU A 207 15.38 -7.42 -6.08
C LEU A 207 15.55 -6.03 -5.43
N LEU A 208 14.82 -5.80 -4.33
CA LEU A 208 14.71 -4.51 -3.61
C LEU A 208 13.90 -3.41 -4.31
N HIS A 209 13.34 -3.67 -5.48
CA HIS A 209 12.55 -2.75 -6.31
C HIS A 209 11.31 -3.44 -6.91
N ASP A 210 10.76 -4.44 -6.20
CA ASP A 210 9.59 -5.19 -6.63
C ASP A 210 8.40 -4.88 -5.71
N THR A 211 7.27 -4.57 -6.34
CA THR A 211 5.97 -4.41 -5.69
C THR A 211 5.15 -5.68 -5.90
N TYR A 212 4.34 -6.07 -4.91
CA TYR A 212 3.58 -7.32 -4.96
C TYR A 212 2.09 -7.05 -5.02
N VAL A 213 1.40 -7.81 -5.86
CA VAL A 213 -0.05 -7.78 -6.06
C VAL A 213 -0.59 -9.17 -5.74
N TYR A 214 -1.43 -9.29 -4.71
CA TYR A 214 -1.97 -10.58 -4.23
C TYR A 214 -0.90 -11.67 -4.00
N GLY A 215 0.25 -11.28 -3.43
CA GLY A 215 1.38 -12.19 -3.17
C GLY A 215 2.26 -12.49 -4.39
N VAL A 216 1.89 -12.02 -5.58
CA VAL A 216 2.65 -12.20 -6.81
C VAL A 216 3.43 -10.93 -7.13
N ASP A 217 4.70 -11.09 -7.46
CA ASP A 217 5.53 -9.98 -7.95
C ASP A 217 4.92 -9.36 -9.22
N ALA A 218 4.68 -8.05 -9.19
CA ALA A 218 4.00 -7.32 -10.25
C ALA A 218 4.76 -7.37 -11.60
N LYS A 219 6.06 -7.72 -11.60
CA LYS A 219 6.81 -7.91 -12.85
C LYS A 219 6.32 -9.12 -13.66
N ARG A 220 5.63 -10.06 -13.00
CA ARG A 220 5.14 -11.31 -13.60
C ARG A 220 3.72 -11.21 -14.16
N ILE A 221 3.03 -10.09 -13.94
CA ILE A 221 1.66 -9.88 -14.42
C ILE A 221 1.65 -8.87 -15.57
N LEU A 222 0.67 -9.02 -16.45
CA LEU A 222 0.37 -7.98 -17.44
C LEU A 222 -0.44 -6.87 -16.75
N PRO A 223 -0.41 -5.62 -17.29
CA PRO A 223 -1.30 -4.57 -16.82
C PRO A 223 -2.75 -5.06 -16.79
N THR A 224 -3.43 -4.77 -15.69
CA THR A 224 -4.78 -5.30 -15.41
C THR A 224 -5.64 -4.26 -14.69
N LEU A 225 -6.95 -4.50 -14.72
CA LEU A 225 -7.92 -3.70 -13.98
C LEU A 225 -8.06 -4.20 -12.56
N MET A 226 -8.17 -3.26 -11.62
CA MET A 226 -8.46 -3.51 -10.22
C MET A 226 -9.48 -2.49 -9.70
N SER A 227 -10.32 -2.94 -8.78
CA SER A 227 -11.13 -2.04 -7.98
C SER A 227 -10.22 -1.20 -7.08
N PRO A 228 -10.46 0.11 -6.95
CA PRO A 228 -9.65 0.95 -6.07
C PRO A 228 -9.73 0.51 -4.60
N THR A 229 -10.81 -0.15 -4.19
CA THR A 229 -10.99 -0.66 -2.82
C THR A 229 -10.08 -1.85 -2.49
N GLU A 230 -9.58 -2.58 -3.48
CA GLU A 230 -8.65 -3.70 -3.26
C GLU A 230 -7.34 -3.23 -2.64
N MET A 231 -6.84 -2.07 -3.08
CA MET A 231 -5.63 -1.43 -2.54
C MET A 231 -5.81 -1.04 -1.08
N MET A 232 -7.01 -0.55 -0.74
CA MET A 232 -7.36 -0.23 0.65
C MET A 232 -7.43 -1.47 1.55
N ASP A 233 -7.64 -2.66 0.99
CA ASP A 233 -7.57 -3.93 1.73
C ASP A 233 -6.23 -4.66 1.58
N GLY A 234 -5.18 -3.97 1.11
CA GLY A 234 -3.82 -4.49 1.10
C GLY A 234 -3.53 -5.47 -0.03
N ALA A 235 -4.27 -5.40 -1.13
CA ALA A 235 -3.96 -6.19 -2.33
C ALA A 235 -2.57 -5.86 -2.92
N ILE A 236 -2.06 -4.65 -2.69
CA ILE A 236 -0.74 -4.19 -3.13
C ILE A 236 0.12 -3.91 -1.91
N VAL A 237 1.33 -4.50 -1.87
CA VAL A 237 2.29 -4.29 -0.79
C VAL A 237 3.70 -4.04 -1.33
N SER A 238 4.50 -3.30 -0.56
CA SER A 238 5.84 -2.90 -0.97
C SER A 238 6.87 -4.01 -0.69
N GLY A 239 7.73 -4.28 -1.68
CA GLY A 239 8.98 -5.02 -1.49
C GLY A 239 10.21 -4.12 -1.60
N ASN A 240 10.03 -2.80 -1.69
CA ASN A 240 11.09 -1.86 -2.05
C ASN A 240 12.02 -1.50 -0.87
N CYS A 241 13.35 -1.51 -1.05
CA CYS A 241 14.32 -1.39 0.06
C CYS A 241 15.43 -0.33 -0.11
N VAL A 242 15.65 0.22 -1.30
CA VAL A 242 16.89 1.00 -1.56
C VAL A 242 16.71 2.48 -1.26
N SER A 243 16.00 3.22 -2.12
CA SER A 243 15.86 4.67 -1.99
C SER A 243 14.50 5.03 -1.39
N ALA A 244 14.51 5.70 -0.24
CA ALA A 244 13.29 6.01 0.49
C ALA A 244 12.41 7.06 -0.19
N CYS A 245 13.02 7.99 -0.94
CA CYS A 245 12.29 9.01 -1.70
C CYS A 245 11.54 8.47 -2.93
N ASP A 246 11.84 7.23 -3.35
CA ASP A 246 11.37 6.70 -4.64
C ASP A 246 10.49 5.46 -4.49
N LYS A 247 10.08 5.13 -3.27
CA LYS A 247 9.20 4.00 -2.99
C LYS A 247 7.91 4.43 -2.32
N ASN A 248 6.84 3.75 -2.68
CA ASN A 248 5.66 3.67 -1.84
C ASN A 248 5.88 2.55 -0.82
N THR A 249 5.70 2.86 0.46
CA THR A 249 5.59 1.86 1.51
C THR A 249 4.22 1.18 1.41
N THR A 250 4.06 0.04 2.09
CA THR A 250 2.74 -0.59 2.20
C THR A 250 1.71 0.37 2.79
N TYR A 251 2.10 1.26 3.72
CA TYR A 251 1.26 2.33 4.24
C TYR A 251 0.76 3.27 3.13
N HIS A 252 1.62 3.65 2.18
CA HIS A 252 1.24 4.49 1.05
C HIS A 252 0.26 3.78 0.10
N HIS A 253 0.48 2.50 -0.20
CA HIS A 253 -0.46 1.72 -1.02
C HIS A 253 -1.85 1.61 -0.37
N LEU A 254 -1.89 1.33 0.94
CA LEU A 254 -3.11 1.25 1.75
C LEU A 254 -3.87 2.58 1.86
N ASN A 255 -3.15 3.71 1.77
CA ASN A 255 -3.65 5.06 1.94
C ASN A 255 -3.43 5.93 0.69
N ASN A 256 -3.54 5.34 -0.50
CA ASN A 256 -3.23 6.03 -1.74
C ASN A 256 -4.05 7.33 -1.89
N PRO A 257 -3.43 8.53 -1.89
CA PRO A 257 -4.15 9.80 -1.89
C PRO A 257 -4.87 10.07 -3.21
N ILE A 258 -4.31 9.61 -4.34
CA ILE A 258 -4.94 9.76 -5.66
C ILE A 258 -6.26 9.01 -5.70
N ILE A 259 -6.32 7.80 -5.14
CA ILE A 259 -7.57 7.03 -5.07
C ILE A 259 -8.61 7.75 -4.19
N LYS A 260 -8.19 8.30 -3.04
CA LYS A 260 -9.10 9.05 -2.15
C LYS A 260 -9.66 10.29 -2.85
N ASP A 261 -8.80 11.10 -3.45
CA ASP A 261 -9.21 12.30 -4.19
C ASP A 261 -10.14 11.96 -5.36
N LEU A 262 -9.88 10.86 -6.08
CA LEU A 262 -10.74 10.39 -7.17
C LEU A 262 -12.12 9.95 -6.67
N TYR A 263 -12.22 9.32 -5.49
CA TYR A 263 -13.51 9.04 -4.87
C TYR A 263 -14.25 10.31 -4.44
N GLU A 264 -13.54 11.30 -3.89
CA GLU A 264 -14.15 12.58 -3.48
C GLU A 264 -14.71 13.37 -4.67
N ARG A 265 -14.09 13.22 -5.84
CA ARG A 265 -14.46 13.87 -7.11
C ARG A 265 -15.46 13.09 -7.96
N HIS A 266 -15.56 11.79 -7.75
CA HIS A 266 -16.48 10.90 -8.46
C HIS A 266 -17.94 11.40 -8.34
N GLY A 267 -18.61 11.59 -9.48
CA GLY A 267 -19.97 12.09 -9.57
C GLY A 267 -20.12 13.61 -9.42
N LYS A 268 -19.01 14.36 -9.26
CA LYS A 268 -19.01 15.84 -9.18
C LYS A 268 -18.44 16.47 -10.45
N ASP A 269 -17.20 16.15 -10.77
CA ASP A 269 -16.47 16.69 -11.93
C ASP A 269 -15.87 15.59 -12.83
N LEU A 270 -15.88 14.33 -12.38
CA LEU A 270 -15.46 13.16 -13.15
C LEU A 270 -16.27 11.90 -12.80
N ASN A 271 -16.28 10.92 -13.69
CA ASN A 271 -16.69 9.55 -13.41
C ASN A 271 -15.43 8.67 -13.22
N PHE A 272 -15.05 8.41 -11.97
CA PHE A 272 -13.96 7.49 -11.65
C PHE A 272 -14.32 6.04 -11.95
N VAL A 273 -13.73 5.46 -13.00
CA VAL A 273 -14.12 4.12 -13.50
C VAL A 273 -13.29 2.96 -12.95
N GLY A 274 -12.19 3.23 -12.25
CA GLY A 274 -11.33 2.20 -11.65
C GLY A 274 -9.84 2.45 -11.84
N VAL A 275 -9.03 1.45 -11.50
CA VAL A 275 -7.57 1.54 -11.56
C VAL A 275 -7.02 0.52 -12.56
N ILE A 276 -6.11 0.97 -13.42
CA ILE A 276 -5.25 0.12 -14.23
C ILE A 276 -3.92 0.04 -13.51
N ILE A 277 -3.57 -1.12 -12.96
CA ILE A 277 -2.20 -1.33 -12.47
C ILE A 277 -1.31 -1.71 -13.66
N THR A 278 -0.07 -1.22 -13.66
CA THR A 278 0.94 -1.56 -14.66
C THR A 278 2.30 -1.69 -13.97
N ASN A 279 3.24 -2.36 -14.63
CA ASN A 279 4.58 -2.60 -14.12
C ASN A 279 5.62 -1.67 -14.76
N GLU A 280 6.65 -1.34 -13.99
CA GLU A 280 7.80 -0.52 -14.36
C GLU A 280 9.04 -1.37 -14.63
N ASN A 281 8.96 -2.24 -15.63
CA ASN A 281 10.08 -3.09 -16.01
C ASN A 281 11.23 -2.30 -16.67
N VAL A 282 12.45 -2.82 -16.51
CA VAL A 282 13.68 -2.14 -16.97
C VAL A 282 13.95 -2.28 -18.48
N THR A 283 13.47 -3.37 -19.12
CA THR A 283 13.76 -3.62 -20.55
C THR A 283 12.82 -2.84 -21.46
N LEU A 284 13.31 -2.39 -22.62
CA LEU A 284 12.49 -1.66 -23.60
C LEU A 284 11.29 -2.49 -24.08
N ALA A 285 11.48 -3.79 -24.33
CA ALA A 285 10.42 -4.68 -24.78
C ALA A 285 9.30 -4.79 -23.74
N ASP A 286 9.65 -4.87 -22.44
CA ASP A 286 8.66 -4.90 -21.37
C ASP A 286 7.97 -3.55 -21.19
N LYS A 287 8.69 -2.42 -21.32
CA LYS A 287 8.08 -1.08 -21.31
C LYS A 287 7.06 -0.93 -22.43
N GLN A 288 7.40 -1.36 -23.65
CA GLN A 288 6.47 -1.35 -24.78
C GLN A 288 5.28 -2.26 -24.54
N ARG A 289 5.48 -3.47 -24.02
CA ARG A 289 4.41 -4.41 -23.68
C ARG A 289 3.42 -3.78 -22.69
N SER A 290 3.94 -3.22 -21.61
CA SER A 290 3.15 -2.66 -20.51
C SER A 290 2.41 -1.39 -20.94
N SER A 291 3.07 -0.57 -21.75
CA SER A 291 2.45 0.63 -22.35
C SER A 291 1.31 0.26 -23.30
N ASN A 292 1.54 -0.70 -24.20
CA ASN A 292 0.54 -1.16 -25.17
C ASN A 292 -0.68 -1.79 -24.46
N PHE A 293 -0.46 -2.60 -23.42
CA PHE A 293 -1.55 -3.21 -22.66
C PHE A 293 -2.37 -2.17 -21.89
N THR A 294 -1.70 -1.21 -21.25
CA THR A 294 -2.38 -0.12 -20.54
C THR A 294 -3.19 0.75 -21.49
N ALA A 295 -2.61 1.16 -22.63
CA ALA A 295 -3.33 1.93 -23.64
C ALA A 295 -4.53 1.16 -24.22
N LYS A 296 -4.38 -0.14 -24.44
CA LYS A 296 -5.48 -1.02 -24.87
C LYS A 296 -6.60 -1.06 -23.82
N LEU A 297 -6.27 -1.23 -22.53
CA LEU A 297 -7.28 -1.24 -21.46
C LEU A 297 -8.00 0.11 -21.34
N ALA A 298 -7.26 1.22 -21.40
CA ALA A 298 -7.84 2.56 -21.41
C ALA A 298 -8.80 2.77 -22.59
N ALA A 299 -8.43 2.30 -23.79
CA ALA A 299 -9.29 2.36 -24.97
C ALA A 299 -10.52 1.46 -24.84
N MET A 300 -10.38 0.26 -24.25
CA MET A 300 -11.51 -0.66 -23.99
C MET A 300 -12.51 -0.09 -22.99
N LEU A 301 -12.02 0.63 -21.96
CA LEU A 301 -12.86 1.40 -21.04
C LEU A 301 -13.35 2.72 -21.64
N ALA A 302 -12.92 3.01 -22.87
CA ALA A 302 -13.18 4.23 -23.63
C ALA A 302 -12.82 5.52 -22.88
N LEU A 303 -11.84 5.54 -21.98
CA LEU A 303 -11.59 6.67 -21.06
C LEU A 303 -11.48 8.03 -21.77
N ASP A 304 -11.97 9.09 -21.11
CA ASP A 304 -11.81 10.47 -21.53
C ASP A 304 -10.55 11.11 -20.93
N GLY A 305 -10.06 10.57 -19.81
CA GLY A 305 -8.80 10.98 -19.18
C GLY A 305 -8.19 9.88 -18.31
N ALA A 306 -6.91 10.05 -17.97
CA ALA A 306 -6.21 9.18 -17.04
C ALA A 306 -5.29 10.00 -16.13
N ILE A 307 -5.35 9.74 -14.83
CA ILE A 307 -4.29 10.16 -13.89
C ILE A 307 -3.21 9.10 -13.93
N ILE A 308 -1.94 9.50 -14.02
CA ILE A 308 -0.81 8.56 -14.06
C ILE A 308 0.16 8.96 -12.96
N SER A 309 0.49 8.02 -12.09
CA SER A 309 1.59 8.18 -11.13
C SER A 309 2.67 7.16 -11.43
N GLN A 310 3.92 7.55 -11.18
CA GLN A 310 5.08 6.69 -11.28
C GLN A 310 5.62 6.37 -9.88
N GLU A 311 6.11 5.16 -9.68
CA GLU A 311 6.89 4.76 -8.51
C GLU A 311 8.32 4.38 -8.91
N GLY A 312 9.31 5.12 -8.41
CA GLY A 312 10.72 4.90 -8.73
C GLY A 312 11.29 5.90 -9.75
N PHE A 313 12.53 5.64 -10.20
CA PHE A 313 13.21 6.42 -11.22
C PHE A 313 13.17 5.76 -12.60
N GLY A 314 13.45 6.55 -13.63
CA GLY A 314 13.80 6.09 -14.96
C GLY A 314 12.94 6.72 -16.05
N GLN A 315 13.27 6.41 -17.32
CA GLN A 315 12.43 6.83 -18.44
C GLN A 315 11.11 6.06 -18.42
N ALA A 316 10.03 6.73 -18.02
CA ALA A 316 8.68 6.31 -18.33
C ALA A 316 8.42 6.51 -19.83
N LEU A 317 7.87 5.51 -20.52
CA LEU A 317 7.30 5.73 -21.84
C LEU A 317 5.99 6.50 -21.65
N CYS A 318 6.01 7.82 -21.87
CA CYS A 318 4.82 8.64 -21.73
C CYS A 318 3.76 8.23 -22.76
N TYR A 319 2.55 7.96 -22.28
CA TYR A 319 1.41 7.56 -23.10
C TYR A 319 0.99 8.71 -24.04
N ARG A 320 0.83 8.38 -25.33
CA ARG A 320 0.11 9.26 -26.27
C ARG A 320 -1.30 8.70 -26.42
N PHE A 321 -2.25 9.19 -25.62
CA PHE A 321 -3.66 8.89 -25.83
C PHE A 321 -4.13 9.61 -27.09
N ALA A 322 -4.15 8.92 -28.23
CA ALA A 322 -4.74 9.43 -29.45
C ALA A 322 -6.26 9.40 -29.29
N GLY A 323 -6.85 10.55 -28.98
CA GLY A 323 -8.28 10.68 -28.72
C GLY A 323 -8.83 12.06 -29.05
N SER A 324 -8.36 12.72 -30.12
CA SER A 324 -9.14 13.81 -30.70
C SER A 324 -10.25 13.21 -31.54
N ARG A 325 -11.48 13.17 -31.00
CA ARG A 325 -12.68 13.12 -31.86
C ARG A 325 -12.60 14.34 -32.77
N GLY A 326 -12.54 14.09 -34.07
CA GLY A 326 -12.58 15.15 -35.07
C GLY A 326 -13.82 16.01 -34.86
N ALA A 327 -13.62 17.22 -34.36
CA ALA A 327 -14.59 18.29 -34.57
C ALA A 327 -14.55 18.61 -36.06
N GLY A 328 -15.70 18.47 -36.72
CA GLY A 328 -15.87 18.77 -38.13
C GLY A 328 -15.41 20.20 -38.43
N GLY A 329 -14.55 20.32 -39.43
CA GLY A 329 -14.35 21.55 -40.17
C GLY A 329 -14.90 21.31 -41.57
N GLU A 330 -16.08 21.87 -41.83
CA GLU A 330 -16.55 22.14 -43.19
C GLU A 330 -15.46 22.92 -43.92
N ASN A 331 -15.05 22.45 -45.09
CA ASN A 331 -14.40 23.29 -46.08
C ASN A 331 -15.31 23.34 -47.30
N ASN A 332 -15.64 24.57 -47.67
CA ASN A 332 -16.29 25.00 -48.91
C ASN A 332 -15.73 24.30 -50.16
#